data_AF-A0A357BSF4-F1
#
_entry.id   AF-A0A357BSF4-F1
#
_cell.length_a   1.000
_cell.length_b   1.000
_cell.length_c   1.000
_cell.angle_alpha   90.00
_cell.angle_beta   90.00
_cell.angle_gamma   90.00
#
_symmetry.space_group_name_H-M   'P 1'
#
loop_
_entity.id
_entity.type
_entity.pdbx_description
1 polymer ?
#
loop_
_entity_poly.entity_id
_entity_poly.type
_entity_poly.pdbx_seq_one_letter_code
_entity_poly.pdbx_strand_id
1 'polypeptide(L)'
;MIKYNLYKLLKEELGNGSSDLVTRPSGNKIRERIEKDIAKEKDGAVIVIDFSKIGIVDYSCADEIVAKLVSRLLSGEYGDRYIVLIGLNENQKENIEVALERKELAVIGMMRDKEKVLIGSLNKYLSDTLELILKKGNITAKELSEEMKLEPNASGMRLLNLYKKRLVKRVEAIQDDGKVWSYQKI
;
A
#
# COMPACT_ATOMS: atom_id res chain seq x y z
N MET A 1 -8.33 -9.10 -6.51
CA MET A 1 -8.20 -7.76 -5.89
C MET A 1 -9.59 -7.30 -5.52
N ILE A 2 -9.77 -6.74 -4.33
CA ILE A 2 -11.05 -6.18 -3.87
C ILE A 2 -10.94 -4.67 -3.92
N LYS A 3 -11.98 -4.00 -4.43
CA LYS A 3 -11.95 -2.56 -4.69
C LYS A 3 -13.01 -1.84 -3.89
N TYR A 4 -12.58 -0.90 -3.05
CA TYR A 4 -13.42 0.02 -2.29
C TYR A 4 -13.46 1.36 -2.99
N ASN A 5 -14.61 1.66 -3.61
CA ASN A 5 -14.85 2.95 -4.24
C ASN A 5 -15.22 3.97 -3.17
N LEU A 6 -14.29 4.86 -2.81
CA LEU A 6 -14.50 5.82 -1.74
C LEU A 6 -15.67 6.77 -2.04
N TYR A 7 -15.89 7.13 -3.30
CA TYR A 7 -17.02 7.98 -3.67
C TYR A 7 -18.36 7.27 -3.40
N LYS A 8 -18.47 5.98 -3.71
CA LYS A 8 -19.67 5.19 -3.41
C LYS A 8 -19.91 5.13 -1.89
N LEU A 9 -18.88 4.78 -1.12
CA LEU A 9 -18.98 4.72 0.34
C LEU A 9 -19.34 6.09 0.93
N LEU A 10 -18.77 7.17 0.39
CA LEU A 10 -19.07 8.53 0.83
C LEU A 10 -20.55 8.87 0.65
N LYS A 11 -21.13 8.52 -0.50
CA LYS A 11 -22.56 8.75 -0.77
C LYS A 11 -23.45 7.93 0.14
N GLU A 12 -23.09 6.69 0.42
CA GLU A 12 -23.85 5.79 1.29
C GLU A 12 -23.80 6.23 2.77
N GLU A 13 -22.65 6.69 3.24
CA GLU A 13 -22.42 6.95 4.68
C GLU A 13 -22.70 8.40 5.11
N LEU A 14 -22.55 9.39 4.23
CA LEU A 14 -22.70 10.81 4.58
C LEU A 14 -23.95 11.49 4.02
N GLY A 15 -24.49 11.03 2.88
CA GLY A 15 -25.73 11.55 2.30
C GLY A 15 -25.76 13.05 1.95
N ASN A 16 -24.65 13.79 2.12
CA ASN A 16 -24.60 15.24 2.03
C ASN A 16 -24.29 15.78 0.62
N GLY A 17 -24.26 14.92 -0.40
CA GLY A 17 -23.97 15.33 -1.77
C GLY A 17 -22.49 15.70 -2.06
N SER A 18 -21.62 15.75 -1.06
CA SER A 18 -20.19 16.05 -1.24
C SER A 18 -19.43 14.90 -1.91
N SER A 19 -18.34 15.24 -2.60
CA SER A 19 -17.33 14.32 -3.11
C SER A 19 -16.00 14.40 -2.34
N ASP A 20 -15.97 15.22 -1.29
CA ASP A 20 -14.75 15.55 -0.56
C ASP A 20 -14.63 14.74 0.71
N LEU A 21 -13.43 14.24 0.94
CA LEU A 21 -13.04 13.52 2.15
C LEU A 21 -12.29 14.49 3.06
N VAL A 22 -13.07 15.24 3.82
CA VAL A 22 -12.57 16.26 4.75
C VAL A 22 -13.04 15.97 6.16
N THR A 23 -12.25 16.34 7.14
CA THR A 23 -12.46 16.07 8.58
C THR A 23 -12.28 14.61 9.01
N ARG A 24 -11.93 14.41 10.28
CA ARG A 24 -11.81 13.06 10.88
C ARG A 24 -13.15 12.33 11.00
N PRO A 25 -14.28 12.95 11.42
CA PRO A 25 -15.53 12.20 11.57
C PRO A 25 -16.03 11.56 10.27
N SER A 26 -15.85 12.22 9.12
CA SER A 26 -16.20 11.64 7.82
C SER A 26 -15.29 10.45 7.49
N GLY A 27 -13.98 10.61 7.67
CA GLY A 27 -12.99 9.58 7.40
C GLY A 27 -13.16 8.36 8.29
N ASN A 28 -13.56 8.57 9.54
CA ASN A 28 -13.81 7.51 10.51
C ASN A 28 -14.93 6.56 10.03
N LYS A 29 -16.08 7.10 9.60
CA LYS A 29 -17.19 6.29 9.07
C LYS A 29 -16.76 5.44 7.87
N ILE A 30 -16.03 6.05 6.94
CA ILE A 30 -15.55 5.36 5.74
C ILE A 30 -14.52 4.28 6.09
N ARG A 31 -13.57 4.59 6.99
CA ARG A 31 -12.58 3.63 7.46
C ARG A 31 -13.24 2.43 8.12
N GLU A 32 -14.15 2.66 9.08
CA GLU A 32 -14.83 1.58 9.79
C GLU A 32 -15.62 0.67 8.84
N ARG A 33 -16.22 1.25 7.79
CA ARG A 33 -16.90 0.48 6.75
C ARG A 33 -15.93 -0.44 6.01
N ILE A 34 -14.77 0.08 5.61
CA ILE A 34 -13.70 -0.68 4.94
C ILE A 34 -13.16 -1.77 5.88
N GLU A 35 -12.88 -1.45 7.15
CA GLU A 35 -12.32 -2.38 8.13
C GLU A 35 -13.21 -3.59 8.40
N LYS A 36 -14.54 -3.38 8.46
CA LYS A 36 -15.53 -4.46 8.61
C LYS A 36 -15.51 -5.48 7.47
N ASP A 37 -15.05 -5.05 6.30
CA ASP A 37 -15.05 -5.87 5.09
C ASP A 37 -13.66 -6.50 4.87
N ILE A 38 -12.55 -5.79 5.09
CA ILE A 38 -11.17 -6.30 4.95
C ILE A 38 -10.94 -7.58 5.77
N ALA A 39 -11.44 -7.64 7.01
CA ALA A 39 -11.23 -8.77 7.90
C ALA A 39 -11.83 -10.09 7.38
N LYS A 40 -12.78 -10.01 6.43
CA LYS A 40 -13.45 -11.18 5.84
C LYS A 40 -12.79 -11.67 4.55
N GLU A 41 -11.86 -10.89 4.02
CA GLU A 41 -11.18 -11.24 2.78
C GLU A 41 -10.25 -12.44 2.97
N LYS A 42 -9.73 -13.01 1.88
CA LYS A 42 -8.79 -14.14 1.94
C LYS A 42 -7.33 -13.70 2.13
N ASP A 43 -6.49 -14.61 2.59
CA ASP A 43 -5.03 -14.40 2.65
C ASP A 43 -4.43 -14.08 1.29
N GLY A 44 -3.45 -13.17 1.29
CA GLY A 44 -2.87 -12.58 0.09
C GLY A 44 -3.76 -11.58 -0.65
N ALA A 45 -4.96 -11.23 -0.14
CA ALA A 45 -5.84 -10.29 -0.82
C ALA A 45 -5.24 -8.88 -0.90
N VAL A 46 -5.38 -8.28 -2.09
CA VAL A 46 -5.05 -6.88 -2.34
C VAL A 46 -6.33 -6.05 -2.26
N ILE A 47 -6.33 -5.14 -1.30
CA ILE A 47 -7.36 -4.15 -1.02
C ILE A 47 -7.01 -2.86 -1.75
N VAL A 48 -7.82 -2.52 -2.75
CA VAL A 48 -7.67 -1.34 -3.58
C VAL A 48 -8.60 -0.25 -3.05
N ILE A 49 -8.03 0.88 -2.64
CA ILE A 49 -8.79 2.05 -2.21
C ILE A 49 -8.80 3.07 -3.35
N ASP A 50 -10.00 3.35 -3.89
CA ASP A 50 -10.15 4.15 -5.10
C ASP A 50 -10.60 5.58 -4.83
N PHE A 51 -9.70 6.52 -5.12
CA PHE A 51 -9.86 7.97 -5.00
C PHE A 51 -10.28 8.65 -6.31
N SER A 52 -10.47 7.91 -7.41
CA SER A 52 -10.68 8.48 -8.77
C SER A 52 -11.81 9.51 -8.85
N LYS A 53 -12.87 9.34 -8.03
CA LYS A 53 -14.05 10.21 -7.99
C LYS A 53 -14.11 11.11 -6.75
N ILE A 54 -13.08 11.11 -5.92
CA ILE A 54 -12.97 12.02 -4.79
C ILE A 54 -12.46 13.37 -5.30
N GLY A 55 -13.05 14.45 -4.79
CA GLY A 55 -12.63 15.82 -5.08
C GLY A 55 -11.37 16.15 -4.28
N ILE A 56 -11.56 16.59 -3.04
CA ILE A 56 -10.49 16.97 -2.12
C ILE A 56 -10.31 15.90 -1.03
N VAL A 57 -9.07 15.70 -0.59
CA VAL A 57 -8.74 14.96 0.64
C VAL A 57 -7.91 15.88 1.51
N ASP A 58 -8.40 16.25 2.69
CA ASP A 58 -7.58 17.01 3.64
C ASP A 58 -6.65 16.08 4.43
N TYR A 59 -5.60 16.66 5.02
CA TYR A 59 -4.66 15.93 5.87
C TYR A 59 -5.36 15.11 6.96
N SER A 60 -6.40 15.66 7.60
CA SER A 60 -7.05 15.00 8.73
C SER A 60 -7.80 13.73 8.32
N CYS A 61 -8.41 13.73 7.14
CA CYS A 61 -9.10 12.59 6.57
C CYS A 61 -8.10 11.58 6.00
N ALA A 62 -7.01 12.06 5.39
CA ALA A 62 -5.90 11.20 4.96
C ALA A 62 -5.27 10.42 6.13
N ASP A 63 -5.01 11.09 7.26
CA ASP A 63 -4.55 10.47 8.51
C ASP A 63 -5.58 9.46 9.04
N GLU A 64 -6.85 9.84 9.05
CA GLU A 64 -7.94 9.01 9.59
C GLU A 64 -8.22 7.75 8.76
N ILE A 65 -8.12 7.83 7.43
CA ILE A 65 -8.36 6.70 6.53
C ILE A 65 -7.05 5.99 6.23
N VAL A 66 -6.15 6.62 5.47
CA VAL A 66 -5.01 5.93 4.87
C VAL A 66 -3.98 5.56 5.93
N ALA A 67 -3.54 6.52 6.74
CA ALA A 67 -2.47 6.26 7.70
C ALA A 67 -2.89 5.23 8.76
N LYS A 68 -4.14 5.30 9.25
CA LYS A 68 -4.68 4.29 10.17
C LYS A 68 -4.85 2.92 9.52
N LEU A 69 -5.39 2.82 8.31
CA LEU A 69 -5.50 1.53 7.61
C LEU A 69 -4.13 0.88 7.39
N VAL A 70 -3.14 1.65 6.94
CA VAL A 70 -1.78 1.13 6.74
C VAL A 70 -1.14 0.76 8.09
N SER A 71 -1.28 1.59 9.12
CA SER A 71 -0.74 1.28 10.46
C SER A 71 -1.31 -0.03 11.02
N ARG A 72 -2.63 -0.21 10.94
CA ARG A 72 -3.32 -1.43 11.38
C ARG A 72 -2.98 -2.65 10.53
N LEU A 73 -2.75 -2.45 9.23
CA LEU A 73 -2.25 -3.51 8.38
C LEU A 73 -0.88 -4.02 8.85
N LEU A 74 0.02 -3.10 9.21
CA LEU A 74 1.37 -3.44 9.65
C LEU A 74 1.42 -3.99 11.08
N SER A 75 0.45 -3.65 11.94
CA SER A 75 0.28 -4.29 13.26
C SER A 75 -0.27 -5.71 13.17
N GLY A 76 -0.75 -6.14 11.99
CA GLY A 76 -1.28 -7.47 11.76
C GLY A 76 -2.78 -7.61 12.04
N GLU A 77 -3.49 -6.50 12.31
CA GLU A 77 -4.94 -6.51 12.61
C GLU A 77 -5.78 -7.07 11.45
N TYR A 78 -5.26 -7.06 10.22
CA TYR A 78 -5.93 -7.59 9.04
C TYR A 78 -5.35 -8.92 8.54
N GLY A 79 -4.39 -9.52 9.25
CA GLY A 79 -3.70 -10.72 8.78
C GLY A 79 -2.85 -10.49 7.52
N ASP A 80 -2.87 -11.44 6.59
CA ASP A 80 -2.11 -11.36 5.34
C ASP A 80 -2.86 -10.61 4.24
N ARG A 81 -2.85 -9.28 4.30
CA ARG A 81 -3.48 -8.41 3.30
C ARG A 81 -2.48 -7.40 2.76
N TYR A 82 -2.86 -6.77 1.67
CA TYR A 82 -2.12 -5.67 1.04
C TYR A 82 -3.09 -4.52 0.80
N ILE A 83 -2.63 -3.29 0.96
CA ILE A 83 -3.40 -2.09 0.64
C ILE A 83 -2.68 -1.34 -0.48
N VAL A 84 -3.43 -0.93 -1.50
CA VAL A 84 -2.96 -0.05 -2.58
C VAL A 84 -3.96 1.08 -2.82
N LEU A 85 -3.46 2.25 -3.17
CA LEU A 85 -4.29 3.42 -3.49
C LEU A 85 -4.33 3.62 -5.00
N ILE A 86 -5.47 4.00 -5.57
CA ILE A 86 -5.57 4.28 -7.00
C ILE A 86 -6.39 5.55 -7.28
N GLY A 87 -6.16 6.15 -8.44
CA GLY A 87 -6.96 7.28 -8.92
C GLY A 87 -6.65 8.60 -8.22
N LEU A 88 -5.44 8.71 -7.66
CA LEU A 88 -4.99 9.90 -6.97
C LEU A 88 -4.68 11.04 -7.94
N ASN A 89 -5.01 12.26 -7.54
CA ASN A 89 -4.41 13.48 -8.10
C ASN A 89 -3.26 13.97 -7.19
N GLU A 90 -2.54 15.00 -7.63
CA GLU A 90 -1.35 15.46 -6.90
C GLU A 90 -1.68 15.99 -5.50
N ASN A 91 -2.73 16.81 -5.36
CA ASN A 91 -3.12 17.35 -4.06
C ASN A 91 -3.55 16.27 -3.06
N GLN A 92 -4.22 15.22 -3.53
CA GLN A 92 -4.59 14.06 -2.72
C GLN A 92 -3.35 13.28 -2.29
N LYS A 93 -2.43 13.03 -3.24
CA LYS A 93 -1.15 12.36 -2.98
C LYS A 93 -0.36 13.12 -1.91
N GLU A 94 -0.18 14.44 -2.05
CA GLU A 94 0.56 15.28 -1.11
C GLU A 94 -0.01 15.19 0.32
N ASN A 95 -1.32 15.33 0.50
CA ASN A 95 -1.94 15.24 1.82
C ASN A 95 -1.80 13.83 2.44
N ILE A 96 -1.89 12.78 1.61
CA ILE A 96 -1.70 11.39 2.03
C ILE A 96 -0.24 11.11 2.40
N GLU A 97 0.70 11.64 1.62
CA GLU A 97 2.13 11.53 1.86
C GLU A 97 2.48 12.11 3.22
N VAL A 98 2.10 13.35 3.50
CA VAL A 98 2.33 13.99 4.80
C VAL A 98 1.72 13.19 5.96
N ALA A 99 0.55 12.59 5.77
CA ALA A 99 -0.10 11.75 6.79
C ALA A 99 0.67 10.45 7.08
N LEU A 100 1.27 9.85 6.05
CA LEU A 100 2.06 8.62 6.16
C LEU A 100 3.47 8.89 6.72
N GLU A 101 4.13 9.95 6.25
CA GLU A 101 5.50 10.30 6.65
C GLU A 101 5.61 10.60 8.15
N ARG A 102 4.63 11.31 8.71
CA ARG A 102 4.56 11.59 10.17
C ARG A 102 4.51 10.34 11.04
N LYS A 103 4.28 9.16 10.47
CA LYS A 103 4.22 7.87 11.15
C LYS A 103 5.22 6.86 10.59
N GLU A 104 6.14 7.29 9.73
CA GLU A 104 7.13 6.43 9.06
C GLU A 104 6.49 5.26 8.26
N LEU A 105 5.30 5.51 7.70
CA LEU A 105 4.54 4.55 6.91
C LEU A 105 4.74 4.80 5.42
N ALA A 106 4.51 3.77 4.61
CA ALA A 106 4.49 3.87 3.15
C ALA A 106 3.44 2.94 2.55
N VAL A 107 2.95 3.30 1.37
CA VAL A 107 1.97 2.51 0.59
C VAL A 107 2.24 2.66 -0.91
N ILE A 108 1.87 1.64 -1.68
CA ILE A 108 1.89 1.73 -3.15
C ILE A 108 0.63 2.47 -3.63
N GLY A 109 0.83 3.48 -4.46
CA GLY A 109 -0.20 4.28 -5.10
C GLY A 109 -0.17 4.19 -6.62
N MET A 110 -1.28 4.56 -7.24
CA MET A 110 -1.38 4.80 -8.67
C MET A 110 -2.15 6.10 -8.93
N MET A 111 -1.51 7.01 -9.66
CA MET A 111 -2.06 8.29 -10.07
C MET A 111 -3.14 8.12 -11.17
N ARG A 112 -3.91 9.16 -11.46
CA ARG A 112 -4.98 9.11 -12.49
C ARG A 112 -4.45 8.87 -13.91
N ASP A 113 -3.23 9.31 -14.20
CA ASP A 113 -2.51 9.04 -15.44
C ASP A 113 -1.88 7.64 -15.50
N LYS A 114 -2.12 6.81 -14.47
CA LYS A 114 -1.63 5.45 -14.29
C LYS A 114 -0.15 5.35 -13.88
N GLU A 115 0.50 6.46 -13.52
CA GLU A 115 1.82 6.43 -12.90
C GLU A 115 1.75 5.67 -11.56
N LYS A 116 2.67 4.73 -11.34
CA LYS A 116 2.83 4.05 -10.05
C LYS A 116 3.77 4.83 -9.18
N VAL A 117 3.36 5.10 -7.94
CA VAL A 117 4.12 5.91 -7.00
C VAL A 117 4.24 5.18 -5.66
N LEU A 118 5.36 5.39 -4.98
CA LEU A 118 5.47 5.11 -3.54
C LEU A 118 5.05 6.38 -2.81
N ILE A 119 4.16 6.26 -1.83
CA ILE A 119 3.66 7.40 -1.06
C ILE A 119 4.03 7.18 0.41
N GLY A 120 4.69 8.17 1.01
CA GLY A 120 5.17 8.12 2.40
C GLY A 120 6.66 7.81 2.53
N SER A 121 7.09 7.33 3.70
CA SER A 121 8.50 7.17 4.04
C SER A 121 9.03 5.75 3.83
N LEU A 122 10.11 5.65 3.07
CA LEU A 122 10.87 4.42 2.90
C LEU A 122 12.37 4.75 2.79
N ASN A 123 13.19 4.01 3.54
CA ASN A 123 14.65 4.19 3.49
C ASN A 123 15.17 3.99 2.06
N LYS A 124 16.09 4.85 1.61
CA LYS A 124 16.62 4.85 0.25
C LYS A 124 16.97 3.46 -0.29
N TYR A 125 17.69 2.68 0.50
CA TYR A 125 18.11 1.33 0.09
C TYR A 125 16.94 0.35 -0.13
N LEU A 126 15.80 0.54 0.56
CA LEU A 126 14.57 -0.24 0.34
C LEU A 126 13.80 0.30 -0.87
N SER A 127 13.79 1.62 -1.08
CA SER A 127 13.20 2.26 -2.25
C SER A 127 13.89 1.78 -3.53
N ASP A 128 15.22 1.77 -3.56
CA ASP A 128 16.01 1.26 -4.69
C ASP A 128 15.69 -0.23 -4.98
N THR A 129 15.57 -1.05 -3.92
CA THR A 129 15.19 -2.46 -4.05
C THR A 129 13.75 -2.62 -4.55
N LEU A 130 12.82 -1.80 -4.07
CA LEU A 130 11.42 -1.82 -4.51
C LEU A 130 11.30 -1.44 -5.98
N GLU A 131 11.99 -0.39 -6.43
CA GLU A 131 12.01 0.04 -7.83
C GLU A 131 12.48 -1.09 -8.75
N LEU A 132 13.54 -1.79 -8.36
CA LEU A 132 14.02 -2.96 -9.09
C LEU A 132 12.96 -4.06 -9.21
N ILE A 133 12.23 -4.36 -8.12
CA ILE A 133 11.13 -5.33 -8.12
C ILE A 133 9.97 -4.87 -9.00
N LEU A 134 9.63 -3.58 -8.98
CA LEU A 134 8.57 -3.03 -9.83
C LEU A 134 8.93 -3.16 -11.32
N LYS A 135 10.20 -2.94 -11.66
CA LYS A 135 10.76 -3.07 -13.01
C LYS A 135 10.81 -4.53 -13.48
N LYS A 136 11.39 -5.44 -12.68
CA LYS A 136 11.54 -6.87 -13.04
C LYS A 136 10.24 -7.68 -12.86
N GLY A 137 9.31 -7.20 -12.04
CA GLY A 137 8.07 -7.88 -11.69
C GLY A 137 8.22 -8.83 -10.50
N ASN A 138 9.34 -9.55 -10.42
CA ASN A 138 9.70 -10.36 -9.26
C ASN A 138 11.22 -10.47 -9.11
N ILE A 139 11.68 -10.85 -7.91
CA ILE A 139 13.09 -11.12 -7.64
C ILE A 139 13.25 -12.07 -6.44
N THR A 140 14.30 -12.88 -6.45
CA THR A 140 14.76 -13.69 -5.33
C THR A 140 15.95 -13.03 -4.61
N ALA A 141 16.30 -13.55 -3.42
CA ALA A 141 17.45 -13.02 -2.67
C ALA A 141 18.78 -13.17 -3.43
N LYS A 142 18.95 -14.27 -4.18
CA LYS A 142 20.14 -14.55 -5.01
C LYS A 142 20.26 -13.54 -6.14
N GLU A 143 19.19 -13.36 -6.93
CA GLU A 143 19.16 -12.38 -8.03
C GLU A 143 19.34 -10.94 -7.52
N LEU A 144 18.80 -10.59 -6.35
CA LEU A 144 19.01 -9.27 -5.75
C LEU A 144 20.47 -9.05 -5.34
N SER A 145 21.10 -10.08 -4.77
CA SER A 145 22.52 -10.05 -4.38
C SER A 145 23.42 -9.82 -5.59
N GLU A 146 23.16 -10.52 -6.69
CA GLU A 146 23.89 -10.39 -7.95
C GLU A 146 23.68 -9.00 -8.61
N GLU A 147 22.43 -8.55 -8.71
CA GLU A 147 22.10 -7.30 -9.39
C GLU A 147 22.61 -6.06 -8.64
N MET A 148 22.43 -6.04 -7.31
CA MET A 148 22.81 -4.89 -6.48
C MET A 148 24.22 -5.02 -5.87
N LYS A 149 24.94 -6.11 -6.17
CA LYS A 149 26.26 -6.46 -5.59
C LYS A 149 26.25 -6.39 -4.06
N LEU A 150 25.23 -7.00 -3.47
CA LEU A 150 25.01 -7.04 -2.02
C LEU A 150 25.36 -8.40 -1.46
N GLU A 151 25.77 -8.45 -0.20
CA GLU A 151 25.88 -9.72 0.53
C GLU A 151 24.53 -10.47 0.55
N PRO A 152 24.52 -11.81 0.46
CA PRO A 152 23.28 -12.61 0.42
C PRO A 152 22.33 -12.32 1.59
N ASN A 153 22.87 -12.17 2.81
CA ASN A 153 22.09 -11.86 4.00
C ASN A 153 21.46 -10.47 3.93
N ALA A 154 22.18 -9.47 3.39
CA ALA A 154 21.65 -8.12 3.23
C ALA A 154 20.49 -8.10 2.22
N SER A 155 20.61 -8.86 1.13
CA SER A 155 19.57 -9.00 0.11
C SER A 155 18.30 -9.63 0.70
N GLY A 156 18.44 -10.74 1.43
CA GLY A 156 17.32 -11.39 2.12
C GLY A 156 16.62 -10.46 3.12
N MET A 157 17.37 -9.68 3.89
CA MET A 157 16.82 -8.74 4.86
C MET A 157 16.05 -7.58 4.20
N ARG A 158 16.57 -7.01 3.11
CA ARG A 158 15.86 -5.96 2.35
C ARG A 158 14.51 -6.46 1.83
N LEU A 159 14.49 -7.64 1.22
CA LEU A 159 13.26 -8.25 0.70
C LEU A 159 12.26 -8.56 1.82
N LEU A 160 12.74 -9.11 2.93
CA LEU A 160 11.90 -9.39 4.10
C LEU A 160 11.30 -8.09 4.67
N ASN A 161 12.07 -7.00 4.72
CA ASN A 161 11.59 -5.71 5.21
C ASN A 161 10.51 -5.11 4.30
N LEU A 162 10.67 -5.19 2.97
CA LEU A 162 9.62 -4.77 2.02
C LEU A 162 8.34 -5.61 2.18
N TYR A 163 8.48 -6.92 2.36
CA TYR A 163 7.35 -7.82 2.60
C TYR A 163 6.64 -7.50 3.91
N LYS A 164 7.38 -7.30 5.00
CA LYS A 164 6.82 -6.89 6.31
C LYS A 164 6.10 -5.54 6.24
N LYS A 165 6.63 -4.60 5.43
CA LYS A 165 5.98 -3.32 5.13
C LYS A 165 4.80 -3.44 4.15
N ARG A 166 4.46 -4.65 3.70
CA ARG A 166 3.36 -4.93 2.75
C ARG A 166 3.48 -4.16 1.43
N LEU A 167 4.72 -3.92 0.98
CA LEU A 167 5.01 -3.26 -0.30
C LEU A 167 5.30 -4.25 -1.45
N VAL A 168 5.53 -5.52 -1.11
CA VAL A 168 5.70 -6.63 -2.05
C VAL A 168 5.04 -7.90 -1.53
N LYS A 169 4.62 -8.78 -2.44
CA LYS A 169 4.17 -10.13 -2.12
C LYS A 169 5.35 -11.08 -1.99
N ARG A 170 5.19 -12.14 -1.20
CA ARG A 170 6.17 -13.22 -1.10
C ARG A 170 5.49 -14.52 -1.48
N VAL A 171 6.08 -15.25 -2.43
CA VAL A 171 5.58 -16.53 -2.93
C VAL A 171 6.70 -17.57 -2.93
N GLU A 172 6.36 -18.83 -2.71
CA GLU A 172 7.30 -19.93 -2.93
C GLU A 172 7.59 -20.05 -4.43
N ALA A 173 8.86 -20.20 -4.77
CA ALA A 173 9.34 -20.51 -6.11
C ALA A 173 10.25 -21.74 -6.04
N ILE A 174 10.34 -22.48 -7.15
CA ILE A 174 11.25 -23.63 -7.28
C ILE A 174 12.39 -23.18 -8.20
N GLN A 175 13.62 -23.36 -7.74
CA GLN A 175 14.85 -23.22 -8.54
C GLN A 175 15.62 -24.54 -8.51
N ASP A 176 16.66 -24.64 -9.34
CA ASP A 176 17.51 -25.83 -9.45
C ASP A 176 18.10 -26.27 -8.08
N ASP A 177 18.34 -25.32 -7.18
CA ASP A 177 18.88 -25.53 -5.83
C ASP A 177 17.80 -25.79 -4.75
N GLY A 178 16.52 -25.90 -5.13
CA GLY A 178 15.38 -26.19 -4.24
C GLY A 178 14.34 -25.07 -4.13
N LYS A 179 13.54 -25.12 -3.06
CA LYS A 179 12.49 -24.12 -2.80
C LYS A 179 13.11 -22.82 -2.29
N VAL A 180 12.78 -21.70 -2.93
CA VAL A 180 13.22 -20.35 -2.56
C VAL A 180 12.03 -19.40 -2.47
N TRP A 181 12.22 -18.26 -1.80
CA TRP A 181 11.21 -17.20 -1.78
C TRP A 181 11.43 -16.22 -2.94
N SER A 182 10.39 -15.99 -3.74
CA SER A 182 10.32 -14.92 -4.74
C SER A 182 9.44 -13.78 -4.22
N TYR A 183 9.93 -12.56 -4.38
CA TYR A 183 9.26 -11.34 -3.96
C TYR A 183 8.74 -10.60 -5.19
N GLN A 184 7.45 -10.30 -5.21
CA GLN A 184 6.75 -9.84 -6.40
C GLN A 184 6.07 -8.49 -6.16
N LYS A 185 5.95 -7.69 -7.22
CA LYS A 185 5.09 -6.50 -7.18
C LYS A 185 3.64 -6.89 -6.86
N ILE A 186 2.94 -6.02 -6.14
CA ILE A 186 1.56 -6.23 -5.71
C ILE A 186 0.59 -6.21 -6.88
#